data_AF-A0A2T6ZBM5-F1
#
_entry.id   AF-A0A2T6ZBM5-F1
#
_cell.length_a   1.000
_cell.length_b   1.000
_cell.length_c   1.000
_cell.angle_alpha   90.00
_cell.angle_beta   90.00
_cell.angle_gamma   90.00
#
_symmetry.space_group_name_H-M   'P 1'
#
loop_
_entity.id
_entity.type
_entity.pdbx_description
1 polymer ?
#
loop_
_entity_poly.entity_id
_entity_poly.type
_entity_poly.pdbx_seq_one_letter_code
_entity_poly.pdbx_strand_id
1 'polypeptide(L)'
;MSYEGITVQDLYTMVRLFCTFTHPFFLRGQAGQELLDEHSRLVVAGSYFIIIEGSCDVVTEPILVNTPPFQGGIPSLRFRESVRGRDGDCIISGIRSRGLAGNWGGFEVAHIFPLAYAGHWNAGNFGWGIEINHPQNGMLMDSSIHRLFDNYEFSILTSDHNKIICFTPGALDRGLAGRSLPLHLAYDPTGPTTEHLNWHFRQAVLLNVRND
;
A
#
# COMPACT_ATOMS: atom_id res chain seq x y z
N MET A 1 -15.24 0.02 -5.95
CA MET A 1 -14.34 0.88 -5.15
C MET A 1 -15.07 1.89 -4.27
N SER A 2 -14.59 2.14 -3.05
CA SER A 2 -14.99 3.29 -2.22
C SER A 2 -13.87 4.33 -2.23
N TYR A 3 -14.24 5.61 -2.27
CA TYR A 3 -13.34 6.72 -2.59
C TYR A 3 -13.10 7.68 -1.42
N GLU A 4 -13.35 7.23 -0.19
CA GLU A 4 -13.18 8.07 0.99
C GLU A 4 -11.71 8.52 1.12
N GLY A 5 -11.50 9.85 1.13
CA GLY A 5 -10.16 10.44 1.23
C GLY A 5 -9.30 10.36 -0.04
N ILE A 6 -9.81 9.81 -1.15
CA ILE A 6 -9.10 9.76 -2.44
C ILE A 6 -9.30 11.08 -3.19
N THR A 7 -8.22 11.74 -3.51
CA THR A 7 -8.20 12.94 -4.37
C THR A 7 -8.13 12.55 -5.84
N VAL A 8 -8.46 13.50 -6.71
CA VAL A 8 -8.37 13.31 -8.16
C VAL A 8 -6.94 12.99 -8.57
N GLN A 9 -5.95 13.65 -7.96
CA GLN A 9 -4.53 13.38 -8.20
C GLN A 9 -4.14 11.93 -7.85
N ASP A 10 -4.69 11.40 -6.76
CA ASP A 10 -4.43 10.00 -6.38
C ASP A 10 -5.00 9.05 -7.42
N LEU A 11 -6.21 9.32 -7.92
CA LEU A 11 -6.84 8.51 -8.95
C LEU A 11 -6.03 8.55 -10.25
N TYR A 12 -5.53 9.71 -10.67
CA TYR A 12 -4.58 9.82 -11.79
C TYR A 12 -3.31 8.99 -11.54
N THR A 13 -2.79 9.03 -10.31
CA THR A 13 -1.61 8.25 -9.92
C THR A 13 -1.89 6.74 -10.01
N MET A 14 -3.04 6.28 -9.54
CA MET A 14 -3.45 4.88 -9.64
C MET A 14 -3.58 4.43 -11.10
N VAL A 15 -4.23 5.23 -11.94
CA VAL A 15 -4.40 4.92 -13.38
C VAL A 15 -3.06 4.77 -14.08
N ARG A 16 -2.10 5.65 -13.80
CA ARG A 16 -0.73 5.57 -14.36
C ARG A 16 0.04 4.31 -13.94
N LEU A 17 -0.39 3.60 -12.88
CA LEU A 17 0.29 2.36 -12.47
C LEU A 17 -0.06 1.17 -13.35
N PHE A 18 -1.28 1.11 -13.89
CA PHE A 18 -1.72 -0.04 -14.69
C PHE A 18 -1.96 0.28 -16.16
N CYS A 19 -1.83 1.54 -16.58
CA CYS A 19 -2.02 1.98 -17.95
C CYS A 19 -0.83 2.81 -18.43
N THR A 20 -0.19 2.36 -19.51
CA THR A 20 0.86 3.11 -20.23
C THR A 20 0.23 3.82 -21.42
N PHE A 21 0.30 5.15 -21.41
CA PHE A 21 -0.38 5.97 -22.40
C PHE A 21 0.57 6.50 -23.48
N THR A 22 0.11 6.49 -24.72
CA THR A 22 0.85 7.10 -25.85
C THR A 22 0.69 8.63 -25.92
N HIS A 23 -0.36 9.15 -25.30
CA HIS A 23 -0.76 10.56 -25.31
C HIS A 23 -1.23 10.98 -23.91
N PRO A 24 -1.32 12.29 -23.63
CA PRO A 24 -2.01 12.76 -22.43
C PRO A 24 -3.43 12.18 -22.36
N PHE A 25 -3.84 11.79 -21.16
CA PHE A 25 -5.19 11.31 -20.87
C PHE A 25 -5.81 12.21 -19.80
N PHE A 26 -7.14 12.23 -19.77
CA PHE A 26 -7.90 12.80 -18.67
C PHE A 26 -9.00 11.84 -18.22
N LEU A 27 -9.47 12.04 -16.99
CA LEU A 27 -10.55 11.25 -16.41
C LEU A 27 -11.86 11.99 -16.55
N ARG A 28 -12.93 11.28 -16.92
CA ARG A 28 -14.28 11.83 -17.01
C ARG A 28 -15.25 10.98 -16.19
N GLY A 29 -16.02 11.63 -15.32
CA GLY A 29 -17.07 10.96 -14.57
C GLY A 29 -18.25 10.58 -15.47
N GLN A 30 -19.04 9.59 -15.06
CA GLN A 30 -20.20 9.14 -15.83
C GLN A 30 -21.22 10.25 -16.16
N ALA A 31 -21.38 11.25 -15.30
CA ALA A 31 -22.26 12.40 -15.56
C ALA A 31 -21.64 13.45 -16.51
N GLY A 32 -20.49 13.14 -17.13
CA GLY A 32 -19.86 13.96 -18.16
C GLY A 32 -18.91 15.03 -17.63
N GLN A 33 -18.80 15.20 -16.30
CA GLN A 33 -17.82 16.14 -15.75
C GLN A 33 -16.39 15.64 -16.01
N GLU A 34 -15.58 16.52 -16.59
CA GLU A 34 -14.14 16.30 -16.67
C GLU A 34 -13.53 16.46 -15.28
N LEU A 35 -12.66 15.53 -14.92
CA LEU A 35 -11.93 15.58 -13.67
C LEU A 35 -10.60 16.29 -13.92
N LEU A 36 -10.60 17.60 -13.75
CA LEU A 36 -9.37 18.39 -13.71
C LEU A 36 -8.48 17.87 -12.58
N ASP A 37 -7.18 17.75 -12.88
CA ASP A 37 -6.12 17.31 -11.96
C ASP A 37 -5.87 18.41 -10.91
N GLU A 38 -6.82 18.58 -10.01
CA GLU A 38 -6.77 19.52 -8.90
C GLU A 38 -6.37 18.75 -7.63
N HIS A 39 -5.21 19.12 -7.07
CA HIS A 39 -4.53 18.39 -6.00
C HIS A 39 -5.37 18.08 -4.75
N SER A 40 -6.42 18.85 -4.47
CA SER A 40 -7.23 18.70 -3.25
C SER A 40 -8.68 18.29 -3.50
N ARG A 41 -9.10 18.13 -4.77
CA ARG A 41 -10.49 17.78 -5.06
C ARG A 41 -10.70 16.29 -4.79
N LEU A 42 -11.66 15.96 -3.94
CA LEU A 42 -12.03 14.57 -3.66
C LEU A 42 -12.77 13.95 -4.83
N VAL A 43 -12.52 12.65 -5.04
CA VAL A 43 -13.23 11.82 -5.99
C VAL A 43 -14.58 11.43 -5.39
N VAL A 44 -15.64 11.53 -6.18
CA VAL A 44 -16.98 11.06 -5.79
C VAL A 44 -17.10 9.58 -6.15
N ALA A 45 -17.84 8.80 -5.37
CA ALA A 45 -18.10 7.42 -5.77
C ALA A 45 -18.84 7.34 -7.11
N GLY A 46 -18.33 6.52 -8.04
CA GLY A 46 -18.93 6.34 -9.36
C GLY A 46 -17.98 5.73 -10.37
N SER A 47 -18.45 5.60 -11.61
CA SER A 47 -17.65 5.13 -12.74
C SER A 47 -16.93 6.29 -13.42
N TYR A 48 -15.67 6.05 -13.78
CA TYR A 48 -14.79 6.99 -14.44
C TYR A 48 -14.25 6.38 -15.74
N PHE A 49 -14.21 7.20 -16.78
CA PHE A 49 -13.68 6.82 -18.09
C PHE A 49 -12.33 7.47 -18.29
N ILE A 50 -11.38 6.71 -18.82
CA ILE A 50 -10.11 7.22 -19.30
C ILE A 50 -10.32 7.71 -20.74
N ILE A 51 -10.14 9.01 -20.95
CA ILE A 51 -10.27 9.63 -22.26
C ILE A 51 -8.89 9.95 -22.80
N ILE A 52 -8.58 9.45 -23.98
CA ILE A 52 -7.29 9.59 -24.66
C ILE A 52 -7.51 9.59 -26.17
N GLU A 53 -6.71 10.38 -26.91
CA GLU A 53 -6.75 10.44 -28.38
C GLU A 53 -5.95 9.31 -29.06
N GLY A 54 -4.99 8.72 -28.34
CA GLY A 54 -4.21 7.56 -28.77
C GLY A 54 -4.64 6.25 -28.11
N SER A 55 -3.68 5.33 -28.00
CA SER A 55 -3.86 4.04 -27.32
C SER A 55 -3.27 4.04 -25.91
N CYS A 56 -3.71 3.05 -25.15
CA CYS A 56 -3.19 2.70 -23.84
C CYS A 56 -2.92 1.20 -23.76
N ASP A 57 -1.74 0.83 -23.28
CA ASP A 57 -1.40 -0.56 -22.97
C ASP A 57 -1.62 -0.83 -21.48
N VAL A 58 -2.47 -1.81 -21.18
CA VAL A 58 -2.77 -2.21 -19.81
C VAL A 58 -1.73 -3.21 -19.32
N VAL A 59 -1.18 -2.96 -18.14
CA VAL A 59 -0.19 -3.83 -17.49
C VAL A 59 -0.82 -5.18 -17.16
N THR A 60 -0.19 -6.26 -17.64
CA THR A 60 -0.60 -7.66 -17.44
C THR A 60 0.16 -8.38 -16.32
N GLU A 61 0.97 -7.65 -15.55
CA GLU A 61 1.74 -8.17 -14.41
C GLU A 61 0.83 -8.97 -13.45
N PRO A 62 1.27 -10.19 -13.02
CA PRO A 62 0.53 -10.97 -12.05
C PRO A 62 0.61 -10.32 -10.66
N ILE A 63 -0.47 -10.40 -9.90
CA ILE A 63 -0.55 -9.87 -8.54
C ILE A 63 0.01 -10.92 -7.57
N LEU A 64 0.96 -10.53 -6.73
CA LEU A 64 1.56 -11.41 -5.73
C LEU A 64 0.72 -11.43 -4.45
N VAL A 65 -0.42 -12.13 -4.47
CA VAL A 65 -1.31 -12.25 -3.30
C VAL A 65 -0.79 -13.26 -2.27
N ASN A 66 -0.77 -12.88 -0.99
CA ASN A 66 -0.49 -13.81 0.11
C ASN A 66 -1.63 -14.87 0.22
N THR A 67 -1.55 -15.92 -0.59
CA THR A 67 -2.53 -17.02 -0.58
C THR A 67 -2.03 -18.15 0.33
N PRO A 68 -2.84 -18.61 1.30
CA PRO A 68 -2.55 -19.86 2.01
C PRO A 68 -2.64 -21.02 1.01
N PRO A 69 -1.60 -21.88 0.90
CA PRO A 69 -0.77 -22.33 2.01
C PRO A 69 0.68 -21.86 1.89
N PHE A 70 0.97 -20.71 1.26
CA PHE A 70 2.34 -20.24 1.14
C PHE A 70 2.88 -19.89 2.54
N GLN A 71 3.41 -20.90 3.23
CA GLN A 71 4.22 -20.77 4.42
C GLN A 71 5.50 -20.05 3.99
N GLY A 72 5.40 -18.73 3.87
CA GLY A 72 6.58 -17.89 3.97
C GLY A 72 7.33 -18.28 5.24
N GLY A 73 8.65 -18.19 5.19
CA GLY A 73 9.47 -18.49 6.36
C GLY A 73 9.01 -17.70 7.58
N ILE A 74 9.40 -18.15 8.78
CA ILE A 74 9.13 -17.38 9.99
C ILE A 74 10.02 -16.13 9.96
N PRO A 75 9.47 -14.91 10.15
CA PRO A 75 10.30 -13.70 10.25
C PRO A 75 11.37 -13.86 11.33
N SER A 76 12.60 -13.47 11.02
CA SER A 76 13.71 -13.66 11.96
C SER A 76 13.45 -12.94 13.29
N LEU A 77 13.96 -13.47 14.41
CA LEU A 77 13.78 -12.82 15.71
C LEU A 77 14.34 -11.39 15.70
N ARG A 78 15.54 -11.21 15.14
CA ARG A 78 16.20 -9.90 15.03
C ARG A 78 15.36 -8.91 14.25
N PHE A 79 14.83 -9.30 13.09
CA PHE A 79 13.93 -8.46 12.31
C PHE A 79 12.72 -8.01 13.11
N ARG A 80 12.04 -8.96 13.79
CA ARG A 80 10.86 -8.66 14.60
C ARG A 80 11.18 -7.70 15.74
N GLU A 81 12.29 -7.92 16.44
CA GLU A 81 12.72 -7.07 17.55
C GLU A 81 13.11 -5.66 17.08
N SER A 82 13.82 -5.55 15.96
CA SER A 82 14.19 -4.25 15.38
C SER A 82 12.96 -3.43 14.98
N VAL A 83 12.00 -4.03 14.26
CA VAL A 83 10.78 -3.33 13.87
C VAL A 83 9.93 -2.96 15.08
N ARG A 84 9.80 -3.86 16.06
CA ARG A 84 9.08 -3.59 17.32
C ARG A 84 9.71 -2.45 18.12
N GLY A 85 11.04 -2.42 18.20
CA GLY A 85 11.78 -1.37 18.88
C GLY A 85 11.64 0.00 18.21
N ARG A 86 11.60 0.02 16.87
CA ARG A 86 11.39 1.22 16.06
C ARG A 86 9.96 1.76 16.20
N ASP A 87 8.98 0.89 15.98
CA ASP A 87 7.58 1.30 15.81
C ASP A 87 6.84 1.47 17.13
N GLY A 88 7.08 0.57 18.09
CA GLY A 88 6.44 0.54 19.42
C GLY A 88 4.96 0.20 19.43
N ASP A 89 4.17 0.75 18.50
CA ASP A 89 2.72 0.63 18.38
C ASP A 89 2.32 0.28 16.93
N CYS A 90 1.03 0.08 16.67
CA CYS A 90 0.58 -0.08 15.29
C CYS A 90 0.76 1.24 14.52
N ILE A 91 1.67 1.27 13.54
CA ILE A 91 1.97 2.52 12.81
C ILE A 91 0.87 2.93 11.83
N ILE A 92 -0.03 2.00 11.48
CA ILE A 92 -1.17 2.24 10.61
C ILE A 92 -2.32 2.88 11.39
N SER A 93 -2.71 2.28 12.52
CA SER A 93 -3.87 2.72 13.29
C SER A 93 -3.55 3.57 14.51
N GLY A 94 -2.30 3.61 14.97
CA GLY A 94 -1.91 4.23 16.23
C GLY A 94 -2.41 3.48 17.48
N ILE A 95 -3.01 2.29 17.33
CA ILE A 95 -3.41 1.47 18.49
C ILE A 95 -2.16 1.12 19.29
N ARG A 96 -2.21 1.45 20.59
CA ARG A 96 -1.10 1.24 21.51
C ARG A 96 -0.89 -0.24 21.78
N SER A 97 0.36 -0.69 21.67
CA SER A 97 0.77 -2.02 22.10
C SER A 97 1.09 -2.02 23.60
N ARG A 98 1.21 -3.22 24.17
CA ARG A 98 1.80 -3.43 25.50
C ARG A 98 3.27 -3.86 25.40
N GLY A 99 3.92 -3.52 24.28
CA GLY A 99 5.26 -3.98 23.92
C GLY A 99 6.35 -3.56 24.91
N LEU A 100 6.22 -2.38 25.53
CA LEU A 100 7.11 -1.93 26.61
C LEU A 100 7.07 -2.84 27.84
N ALA A 101 5.97 -3.55 28.07
CA ALA A 101 5.83 -4.58 29.11
C ALA A 101 6.20 -5.98 28.61
N GLY A 102 6.84 -6.10 27.44
CA GLY A 102 7.19 -7.37 26.80
C GLY A 102 6.02 -8.11 26.17
N ASN A 103 4.82 -7.52 26.15
CA ASN A 103 3.62 -8.16 25.63
C ASN A 103 3.22 -7.59 24.26
N TRP A 104 3.53 -8.33 23.21
CA TRP A 104 3.17 -8.02 21.83
C TRP A 104 1.91 -8.76 21.36
N GLY A 105 1.10 -9.29 22.28
CA GLY A 105 -0.12 -10.01 21.93
C GLY A 105 -1.08 -9.13 21.11
N GLY A 106 -1.54 -9.65 19.98
CA GLY A 106 -2.37 -8.91 19.02
C GLY A 106 -1.58 -8.00 18.07
N PHE A 107 -0.25 -7.98 18.12
CA PHE A 107 0.60 -7.18 17.23
C PHE A 107 1.62 -8.04 16.49
N GLU A 108 1.71 -7.80 15.19
CA GLU A 108 2.52 -8.57 14.26
C GLU A 108 3.41 -7.64 13.45
N VAL A 109 4.61 -8.13 13.12
CA VAL A 109 5.50 -7.43 12.19
C VAL A 109 5.15 -7.93 10.79
N ALA A 110 4.56 -7.04 10.00
CA ALA A 110 4.19 -7.25 8.63
C ALA A 110 5.38 -6.95 7.72
N HIS A 111 5.66 -7.83 6.76
CA HIS A 111 6.57 -7.50 5.67
C HIS A 111 5.84 -6.65 4.63
N ILE A 112 6.50 -5.62 4.07
CA ILE A 112 5.92 -4.80 3.00
C ILE A 112 5.93 -5.57 1.68
N PHE A 113 7.10 -6.07 1.30
CA PHE A 113 7.22 -7.11 0.28
C PHE A 113 7.16 -8.48 0.98
N PRO A 114 6.17 -9.34 0.66
CA PRO A 114 5.92 -10.51 1.46
C PRO A 114 7.06 -11.53 1.44
N LEU A 115 7.39 -12.07 2.62
CA LEU A 115 8.41 -13.10 2.78
C LEU A 115 8.11 -14.39 2.00
N ALA A 116 6.83 -14.69 1.77
CA ALA A 116 6.39 -15.77 0.88
C ALA A 116 7.04 -15.66 -0.51
N TYR A 117 7.30 -14.45 -0.99
CA TYR A 117 7.84 -14.21 -2.34
C TYR A 117 9.35 -13.96 -2.35
N ALA A 118 10.11 -14.52 -1.40
CA ALA A 118 11.58 -14.37 -1.34
C ALA A 118 12.30 -14.79 -2.65
N GLY A 119 11.75 -15.76 -3.40
CA GLY A 119 12.26 -16.10 -4.73
C GLY A 119 12.12 -14.94 -5.73
N HIS A 120 10.95 -14.30 -5.77
CA HIS A 120 10.70 -13.13 -6.61
C HIS A 120 11.51 -11.93 -6.17
N TRP A 121 11.65 -11.71 -4.86
CA TRP A 121 12.50 -10.69 -4.28
C TRP A 121 13.93 -10.73 -4.86
N ASN A 122 14.54 -11.92 -4.83
CA ASN A 122 15.90 -12.11 -5.32
C ASN A 122 15.98 -12.00 -6.85
N ALA A 123 15.03 -12.61 -7.57
CA ALA A 123 15.04 -12.62 -9.03
C ALA A 123 14.79 -11.24 -9.65
N GLY A 124 13.92 -10.44 -9.05
CA GLY A 124 13.54 -9.10 -9.52
C GLY A 124 14.38 -7.96 -8.97
N ASN A 125 15.38 -8.26 -8.12
CA ASN A 125 16.15 -7.25 -7.39
C ASN A 125 15.26 -6.25 -6.60
N PHE A 126 14.14 -6.74 -6.07
CA PHE A 126 13.19 -5.94 -5.27
C PHE A 126 13.72 -5.63 -3.86
N GLY A 127 14.90 -6.13 -3.52
CA GLY A 127 15.55 -5.74 -2.28
C GLY A 127 16.22 -4.38 -2.33
N TRP A 128 16.45 -3.79 -3.50
CA TRP A 128 17.10 -2.47 -3.61
C TRP A 128 18.34 -2.30 -2.70
N GLY A 129 19.13 -3.37 -2.54
CA GLY A 129 20.33 -3.40 -1.71
C GLY A 129 20.15 -3.88 -0.26
N ILE A 130 18.94 -4.23 0.18
CA ILE A 130 18.69 -4.81 1.51
C ILE A 130 18.24 -6.27 1.46
N GLU A 131 18.37 -6.96 2.59
CA GLU A 131 17.83 -8.31 2.77
C GLU A 131 16.32 -8.30 3.05
N ILE A 132 15.62 -9.39 2.75
CA ILE A 132 14.15 -9.45 2.92
C ILE A 132 13.68 -9.26 4.37
N ASN A 133 14.52 -9.65 5.33
CA ASN A 133 14.30 -9.48 6.77
C ASN A 133 14.97 -8.20 7.31
N HIS A 134 15.22 -7.21 6.44
CA HIS A 134 15.71 -5.92 6.89
C HIS A 134 14.56 -5.07 7.44
N PRO A 135 14.75 -4.29 8.54
CA PRO A 135 13.67 -3.52 9.16
C PRO A 135 12.94 -2.56 8.23
N GLN A 136 13.61 -2.05 7.19
CA GLN A 136 12.99 -1.18 6.18
C GLN A 136 11.94 -1.89 5.31
N ASN A 137 11.90 -3.23 5.30
CA ASN A 137 10.84 -4.03 4.67
C ASN A 137 9.77 -4.46 5.71
N GLY A 138 9.74 -3.85 6.90
CA GLY A 138 8.87 -4.27 7.99
C GLY A 138 8.09 -3.12 8.63
N MET A 139 6.87 -3.43 9.08
CA MET A 139 5.98 -2.50 9.79
C MET A 139 5.24 -3.23 10.92
N LEU A 140 5.16 -2.63 12.11
CA LEU A 140 4.38 -3.17 13.22
C LEU A 140 2.90 -2.80 13.05
N MET A 141 2.04 -3.82 13.10
CA MET A 141 0.60 -3.66 12.93
C MET A 141 -0.18 -4.42 13.99
N ASP A 142 -1.38 -3.96 14.31
CA ASP A 142 -2.39 -4.81 14.94
C ASP A 142 -2.69 -5.99 13.99
N SER A 143 -2.83 -7.20 14.52
CA SER A 143 -2.97 -8.43 13.72
C SER A 143 -4.17 -8.40 12.78
N SER A 144 -5.25 -7.73 13.19
CA SER A 144 -6.43 -7.62 12.35
C SER A 144 -6.26 -6.60 11.21
N ILE A 145 -5.37 -5.62 11.37
CA ILE A 145 -4.96 -4.67 10.33
C ILE A 145 -3.91 -5.29 9.41
N HIS A 146 -2.97 -6.06 9.97
CA HIS A 146 -1.98 -6.82 9.20
C HIS A 146 -2.66 -7.70 8.15
N ARG A 147 -3.73 -8.41 8.52
CA ARG A 147 -4.52 -9.20 7.57
C ARG A 147 -5.11 -8.39 6.42
N LEU A 148 -5.57 -7.16 6.68
CA LEU A 148 -6.10 -6.27 5.64
C LEU A 148 -4.98 -5.79 4.72
N PHE A 149 -3.78 -5.53 5.27
CA PHE A 149 -2.60 -5.14 4.52
C PHE A 149 -2.14 -6.26 3.58
N ASP A 150 -1.99 -7.48 4.08
CA ASP A 150 -1.59 -8.67 3.31
C ASP A 150 -2.57 -9.00 2.16
N ASN A 151 -3.84 -8.68 2.34
CA ASN A 151 -4.90 -8.86 1.35
C ASN A 151 -5.03 -7.69 0.37
N TYR A 152 -4.15 -6.69 0.47
CA TYR A 152 -4.21 -5.45 -0.32
C TYR A 152 -5.54 -4.69 -0.18
N GLU A 153 -6.21 -4.79 0.96
CA GLU A 153 -7.46 -4.07 1.24
C GLU A 153 -7.21 -2.57 1.47
N PHE A 154 -5.98 -2.22 1.87
CA PHE A 154 -5.47 -0.86 1.87
C PHE A 154 -3.98 -0.86 1.50
N SER A 155 -3.45 0.30 1.14
CA SER A 155 -2.02 0.50 0.95
C SER A 155 -1.61 1.96 1.21
N ILE A 156 -0.32 2.26 1.09
CA ILE A 156 0.27 3.57 1.39
C ILE A 156 0.71 4.24 0.09
N LEU A 157 0.15 5.41 -0.20
CA LEU A 157 0.53 6.26 -1.33
C LEU A 157 1.63 7.23 -0.88
N THR A 158 2.86 6.98 -1.31
CA THR A 158 4.02 7.79 -0.87
C THR A 158 4.03 9.20 -1.47
N SER A 159 3.50 9.37 -2.69
CA SER A 159 3.46 10.66 -3.39
C SER A 159 2.50 11.66 -2.76
N ASP A 160 1.56 11.20 -1.93
CA ASP A 160 0.68 12.03 -1.12
C ASP A 160 0.96 11.81 0.36
N HIS A 161 2.13 12.27 0.82
CA HIS A 161 2.49 12.30 2.24
C HIS A 161 2.29 10.99 3.00
N ASN A 162 2.62 9.86 2.37
CA ASN A 162 2.40 8.50 2.91
C ASN A 162 0.94 8.26 3.35
N LYS A 163 -0.02 8.77 2.59
CA LYS A 163 -1.46 8.61 2.85
C LYS A 163 -1.92 7.18 2.65
N ILE A 164 -2.75 6.70 3.55
CA ILE A 164 -3.39 5.40 3.52
C ILE A 164 -4.62 5.47 2.61
N ILE A 165 -4.59 4.68 1.55
CA ILE A 165 -5.66 4.48 0.60
C ILE A 165 -6.35 3.16 0.93
N CYS A 166 -7.67 3.21 1.18
CA CYS A 166 -8.49 2.03 1.40
C CYS A 166 -9.21 1.66 0.11
N PHE A 167 -9.17 0.39 -0.27
CA PHE A 167 -9.79 -0.11 -1.50
C PHE A 167 -11.09 -0.88 -1.22
N THR A 168 -11.24 -1.44 -0.02
CA THR A 168 -12.39 -2.26 0.38
C THR A 168 -13.16 -1.66 1.57
N PRO A 169 -14.45 -2.02 1.75
CA PRO A 169 -15.19 -1.68 2.96
C PRO A 169 -14.50 -2.16 4.24
N GLY A 170 -13.84 -3.33 4.20
CA GLY A 170 -13.14 -3.90 5.36
C GLY A 170 -12.06 -2.98 5.92
N ALA A 171 -11.30 -2.28 5.07
CA ALA A 171 -10.33 -1.28 5.49
C ALA A 171 -10.97 0.05 5.94
N LEU A 172 -12.07 0.45 5.29
CA LEU A 172 -12.81 1.68 5.63
C LEU A 172 -13.48 1.61 7.00
N ASP A 173 -14.09 0.47 7.31
CA ASP A 173 -14.75 0.24 8.60
C ASP A 173 -13.76 0.31 9.78
N ARG A 174 -12.45 0.27 9.51
CA ARG A 174 -11.39 0.48 10.50
C ARG A 174 -10.96 1.94 10.66
N GLY A 175 -11.56 2.87 9.93
CA GLY A 175 -11.24 4.30 9.97
C GLY A 175 -9.81 4.62 9.55
N LEU A 176 -9.29 3.87 8.56
CA LEU A 176 -7.91 4.04 8.07
C LEU A 176 -7.78 5.06 6.94
N ALA A 177 -8.86 5.35 6.22
CA ALA A 177 -8.86 6.24 5.06
C ALA A 177 -8.30 7.63 5.40
N GLY A 178 -7.41 8.13 4.54
CA GLY A 178 -6.87 9.49 4.63
C GLY A 178 -5.86 9.71 5.76
N ARG A 179 -5.62 8.72 6.62
CA ARG A 179 -4.52 8.78 7.60
C ARG A 179 -3.18 8.69 6.90
N SER A 180 -2.11 9.13 7.55
CA SER A 180 -0.75 8.98 7.04
C SER A 180 0.13 8.23 8.02
N LEU A 181 1.19 7.59 7.50
CA LEU A 181 2.24 7.05 8.35
C LEU A 181 2.86 8.15 9.23
N PRO A 182 3.32 7.82 10.45
CA PRO A 182 4.02 8.77 11.30
C PRO A 182 5.21 9.41 10.58
N LEU A 183 5.26 10.75 10.58
CA LEU A 183 6.27 11.51 9.83
C LEU A 183 7.72 11.14 10.19
N HIS A 184 7.99 10.76 11.44
CA HIS A 184 9.33 10.37 11.87
C HIS A 184 9.88 9.16 11.11
N LEU A 185 9.03 8.24 10.65
CA LEU A 185 9.46 7.05 9.90
C LEU A 185 10.07 7.40 8.54
N ALA A 186 9.68 8.54 7.94
CA ALA A 186 10.25 9.00 6.68
C ALA A 186 11.72 9.47 6.83
N TYR A 187 12.15 9.77 8.07
CA TYR A 187 13.51 10.22 8.38
C TYR A 187 14.32 9.16 9.14
N ASP A 188 13.69 8.05 9.54
CA ASP A 188 14.37 6.95 10.20
C ASP A 188 15.14 6.12 9.15
N PRO A 189 16.47 5.93 9.29
CA PRO A 189 17.25 5.14 8.33
C PRO A 189 16.82 3.67 8.26
N THR A 190 16.09 3.19 9.28
CA THR A 190 15.52 1.85 9.33
C THR A 190 14.03 1.83 9.00
N GLY A 191 13.41 2.97 8.72
CA GLY A 191 11.99 3.11 8.37
C GLY A 191 11.63 2.48 7.01
N PRO A 192 10.33 2.23 6.75
CA PRO A 192 9.86 1.76 5.46
C PRO A 192 10.38 2.59 4.28
N THR A 193 10.96 1.94 3.25
CA THR A 193 11.43 2.70 2.08
C THR A 193 10.29 3.02 1.12
N THR A 194 10.44 4.14 0.40
CA THR A 194 9.52 4.57 -0.65
C THR A 194 9.33 3.49 -1.72
N GLU A 195 10.39 2.79 -2.10
CA GLU A 195 10.35 1.73 -3.11
C GLU A 195 9.47 0.55 -2.68
N HIS A 196 9.62 0.09 -1.43
CA HIS A 196 8.81 -1.01 -0.90
C HIS A 196 7.33 -0.62 -0.80
N LEU A 197 7.05 0.59 -0.27
CA LEU A 197 5.70 1.10 -0.16
C LEU A 197 5.05 1.26 -1.55
N ASN A 198 5.78 1.80 -2.53
CA ASN A 198 5.29 1.95 -3.90
C ASN A 198 5.05 0.60 -4.58
N TRP A 199 5.88 -0.40 -4.32
CA TRP A 199 5.65 -1.75 -4.81
C TRP A 199 4.36 -2.34 -4.24
N HIS A 200 4.16 -2.24 -2.91
CA HIS A 200 2.94 -2.73 -2.27
C HIS A 200 1.69 -1.97 -2.78
N PHE A 201 1.80 -0.65 -2.94
CA PHE A 201 0.74 0.19 -3.53
C PHE A 201 0.39 -0.22 -4.95
N ARG A 202 1.39 -0.49 -5.79
CA ARG A 202 1.18 -1.01 -7.14
C ARG A 202 0.40 -2.32 -7.12
N GLN A 203 0.77 -3.29 -6.29
CA GLN A 203 0.05 -4.57 -6.18
C GLN A 203 -1.42 -4.36 -5.78
N ALA A 204 -1.67 -3.47 -4.80
CA ALA A 204 -3.02 -3.15 -4.37
C ALA A 204 -3.87 -2.46 -5.45
N VAL A 205 -3.28 -1.56 -6.23
CA VAL A 205 -3.95 -0.92 -7.38
C VAL A 205 -4.22 -1.94 -8.49
N LEU A 206 -3.26 -2.81 -8.81
CA LEU A 206 -3.46 -3.87 -9.81
C LEU A 206 -4.56 -4.85 -9.39
N LEU A 207 -4.73 -5.10 -8.09
CA LEU A 207 -5.81 -5.96 -7.59
C LEU A 207 -7.17 -5.26 -7.63
N ASN A 208 -7.26 -4.06 -7.07
CA ASN A 208 -8.54 -3.44 -6.73
C ASN A 208 -9.02 -2.37 -7.72
N VAL A 209 -8.16 -1.87 -8.61
CA VAL A 209 -8.50 -0.78 -9.55
C VAL A 209 -8.47 -1.29 -10.99
N ARG A 210 -7.44 -2.06 -11.36
CA ARG A 210 -7.33 -2.59 -12.74
C ARG A 210 -8.43 -3.60 -13.06
N ASN A 211 -8.86 -4.40 -12.08
CA ASN A 211 -9.84 -5.46 -12.27
C ASN A 211 -11.28 -5.03 -11.93
N ASP A 212 -11.49 -3.77 -11.53
CA ASP A 212 -12.80 -3.15 -11.22
C ASP A 212 -13.37 -2.46 -12.48
#